data_AF-A0A1E3WCK8-F1
#
_entry.id   AF-A0A1E3WCK8-F1
#
_cell.length_a   1.000
_cell.length_b   1.000
_cell.length_c   1.000
_cell.angle_alpha   90.00
_cell.angle_beta   90.00
_cell.angle_gamma   90.00
#
_symmetry.space_group_name_H-M   'P 1'
#
loop_
_entity.id
_entity.type
_entity.pdbx_description
1 polymer ?
#
loop_
_entity_poly.entity_id
_entity_poly.type
_entity_poly.pdbx_seq_one_letter_code
_entity_poly.pdbx_strand_id
1 'polypeptide(L)'
;MYVLEGEATLVTDAGETVLKPGMAAGFPAGRADGHHLINRGDRPVLYLEVGTRAGHEEAHYSDIDLKARKVGSRFVFTHRNGDPYP
;
A
#
# COMPACT_ATOMS: atom_id res chain seq x y z
N MET A 1 -7.03 2.62 6.20
CA MET A 1 -6.01 3.36 6.99
C MET A 1 -6.64 4.60 7.62
N TYR A 2 -6.18 5.02 8.79
CA TYR A 2 -6.72 6.14 9.56
C TYR A 2 -5.59 6.96 10.19
N VAL A 3 -5.51 8.26 9.91
CA VAL A 3 -4.41 9.12 10.38
C VAL A 3 -4.66 9.54 11.84
N LEU A 4 -3.68 9.30 12.70
CA LEU A 4 -3.69 9.69 14.11
C LEU A 4 -2.96 11.02 14.34
N GLU A 5 -1.78 11.20 13.74
CA GLU A 5 -0.94 12.39 13.91
C GLU A 5 -0.18 12.70 12.60
N GLY A 6 0.09 13.99 12.36
CA GLY A 6 0.80 14.46 11.15
C GLY A 6 -0.07 14.47 9.88
N GLU A 7 0.55 14.80 8.75
CA GLU A 7 -0.11 14.83 7.43
C GLU A 7 0.61 13.87 6.46
N ALA A 8 -0.15 12.95 5.84
CA ALA A 8 0.37 12.07 4.80
C ALA A 8 -0.17 12.48 3.43
N THR A 9 0.67 12.46 2.41
CA THR A 9 0.17 12.47 1.02
C THR A 9 -0.16 11.04 0.61
N LEU A 10 -1.43 10.74 0.38
CA LEU A 10 -1.89 9.54 -0.30
C LEU A 10 -1.73 9.74 -1.81
N VAL A 11 -1.07 8.79 -2.46
CA VAL A 11 -0.94 8.74 -3.91
C VAL A 11 -1.73 7.55 -4.42
N THR A 12 -2.63 7.77 -5.38
CA THR A 12 -3.39 6.75 -6.10
C THR A 12 -3.44 7.09 -7.59
N ASP A 13 -4.16 6.31 -8.41
CA ASP A 13 -4.36 6.61 -9.83
C ASP A 13 -5.08 7.96 -10.06
N ALA A 14 -5.85 8.43 -9.06
CA ALA A 14 -6.51 9.74 -9.10
C ALA A 14 -5.56 10.92 -8.78
N GLY A 15 -4.29 10.63 -8.50
CA GLY A 15 -3.29 11.61 -8.10
C GLY A 15 -3.12 11.69 -6.59
N GLU A 16 -2.75 12.89 -6.12
CA GLU A 16 -2.35 13.11 -4.73
C GLU A 16 -3.47 13.70 -3.89
N THR A 17 -3.62 13.19 -2.66
CA THR A 17 -4.55 13.71 -1.66
C THR A 17 -3.84 13.82 -0.31
N VAL A 18 -3.91 14.99 0.33
CA VAL A 18 -3.38 15.18 1.68
C VAL A 18 -4.40 14.66 2.71
N LEU A 19 -3.98 13.69 3.51
CA LEU A 19 -4.72 13.13 4.63
C LEU A 19 -4.24 13.75 5.94
N LYS A 20 -5.19 14.21 6.76
CA LYS A 20 -4.97 14.86 8.06
C LYS A 20 -5.45 13.99 9.21
N PRO A 21 -5.08 14.28 10.47
CA PRO A 21 -5.57 13.55 11.63
C PRO A 21 -7.11 13.47 11.63
N GLY A 22 -7.65 12.27 11.83
CA GLY A 22 -9.09 11.99 11.75
C GLY A 22 -9.60 11.56 10.38
N MET A 23 -8.80 11.64 9.32
CA MET A 23 -9.18 11.16 7.99
C MET A 23 -8.90 9.66 7.83
N ALA A 24 -9.74 9.01 7.02
CA ALA A 24 -9.62 7.60 6.67
C ALA A 24 -9.58 7.42 5.15
N ALA A 25 -8.83 6.42 4.69
CA ALA A 25 -8.87 5.91 3.32
C ALA A 25 -9.05 4.38 3.33
N GLY A 26 -9.87 3.86 2.42
CA GLY A 26 -10.15 2.43 2.30
C GLY A 26 -9.72 1.89 0.93
N PHE A 27 -9.22 0.67 0.91
CA PHE A 27 -8.67 0.03 -0.29
C PHE A 27 -9.36 -1.32 -0.51
N PRO A 28 -10.43 -1.38 -1.33
CA PRO A 28 -11.14 -2.63 -1.60
C PRO A 28 -10.23 -3.66 -2.29
N ALA A 29 -10.25 -4.91 -1.83
CA ALA A 29 -9.48 -5.99 -2.43
C ALA A 29 -9.83 -6.20 -3.92
N GLY A 30 -8.82 -6.44 -4.75
CA GLY A 30 -8.97 -6.67 -6.19
C GLY A 30 -9.22 -5.42 -7.03
N ARG A 31 -9.40 -4.23 -6.43
CA ARG A 31 -9.39 -2.98 -7.17
C ARG A 31 -7.95 -2.66 -7.59
N ALA A 32 -7.72 -2.62 -8.89
CA ALA A 32 -6.41 -2.30 -9.48
C ALA A 32 -6.14 -0.79 -9.43
N ASP A 33 -5.98 -0.25 -8.22
CA ASP A 33 -5.67 1.14 -7.91
C ASP A 33 -4.59 1.13 -6.83
N GLY A 34 -3.33 1.19 -7.27
CA GLY A 34 -2.18 1.11 -6.37
C GLY A 34 -2.14 2.32 -5.46
N HIS A 35 -1.67 2.15 -4.23
CA HIS A 35 -1.59 3.25 -3.28
C HIS A 35 -0.31 3.19 -2.45
N HIS A 36 0.22 4.37 -2.14
CA HIS A 36 1.26 4.53 -1.14
C HIS A 36 1.11 5.86 -0.40
N LEU A 37 1.82 6.01 0.72
CA LEU A 37 1.82 7.22 1.52
C LEU A 37 3.21 7.84 1.51
N ILE A 38 3.28 9.15 1.29
CA ILE A 38 4.51 9.93 1.38
C ILE A 38 4.35 10.93 2.53
N ASN A 39 5.28 10.89 3.48
CA ASN A 39 5.47 11.98 4.42
C ASN A 39 6.42 13.00 3.81
N ARG A 40 5.90 14.19 3.48
CA ARG A 40 6.69 15.31 2.93
C ARG A 40 7.06 16.35 3.99
N GLY A 41 6.59 16.16 5.22
CA GLY A 41 6.85 17.06 6.33
C GLY A 41 8.20 16.80 7.01
N ASP A 42 8.52 17.67 7.95
CA ASP A 42 9.71 17.60 8.82
C ASP A 42 9.43 16.86 10.15
N ARG A 43 8.22 16.31 10.30
CA ARG A 43 7.76 15.58 11.50
C ARG A 43 7.19 14.22 11.13
N PRO A 44 7.24 13.24 12.04
CA PRO A 44 6.63 11.93 11.82
C PRO A 44 5.12 12.00 11.55
N VAL A 45 4.61 11.01 10.82
CA VAL A 45 3.17 10.74 10.66
C VAL A 45 2.86 9.42 11.36
N LEU A 46 1.80 9.40 12.16
CA LEU A 46 1.28 8.20 12.81
C LEU A 46 -0.09 7.86 12.24
N TYR A 47 -0.29 6.60 11.87
CA TYR A 47 -1.57 6.11 11.36
C TYR A 47 -1.83 4.66 11.75
N LEU A 48 -3.11 4.29 11.72
CA LEU A 48 -3.57 2.91 11.88
C LEU A 48 -3.85 2.29 10.52
N GLU A 49 -3.32 1.09 10.30
CA GLU A 49 -3.62 0.26 9.14
C GLU A 49 -4.23 -1.06 9.59
N VAL A 50 -5.35 -1.41 8.96
CA VAL A 50 -6.08 -2.63 9.26
C VAL A 50 -6.30 -3.34 7.95
N GLY A 51 -5.77 -4.55 7.84
CA GLY A 51 -5.91 -5.44 6.69
C GLY A 51 -6.38 -6.82 7.12
N THR A 52 -7.13 -7.48 6.24
CA THR A 52 -7.60 -8.84 6.46
C THR A 52 -6.43 -9.82 6.47
N ARG A 53 -6.42 -10.77 7.41
CA ARG A 53 -5.46 -11.90 7.40
C ARG A 53 -5.91 -12.99 6.43
N ALA A 54 -5.82 -12.72 5.12
CA ALA A 54 -6.24 -13.66 4.10
C ALA A 54 -5.30 -14.88 4.00
N GLY A 55 -5.86 -16.05 3.70
CA GLY A 55 -5.09 -17.28 3.45
C GLY A 55 -4.26 -17.20 2.17
N HIS A 56 -4.79 -16.50 1.16
CA HIS A 56 -4.12 -16.18 -0.09
C HIS A 56 -4.04 -14.65 -0.24
N GLU A 57 -2.94 -14.15 -0.78
CA GLU A 57 -2.69 -12.72 -1.01
C GLU A 57 -1.76 -12.55 -2.22
N GLU A 58 -2.06 -11.57 -3.06
CA GLU A 58 -1.21 -11.12 -4.17
C GLU A 58 -1.24 -9.60 -4.26
N ALA A 59 -0.06 -8.98 -4.30
CA ALA A 59 0.12 -7.55 -4.44
C ALA A 59 0.90 -7.23 -5.73
N HIS A 60 0.45 -6.21 -6.44
CA HIS A 60 1.09 -5.70 -7.65
C HIS A 60 1.66 -4.32 -7.35
N TYR A 61 2.93 -4.10 -7.72
CA TYR A 61 3.57 -2.80 -7.54
C TYR A 61 3.43 -2.00 -8.83
N SER A 62 2.75 -0.86 -8.78
CA SER A 62 2.40 -0.07 -9.97
C SER A 62 3.64 0.47 -10.70
N ASP A 63 4.62 0.97 -9.95
CA ASP A 63 5.71 1.79 -10.49
C ASP A 63 6.96 1.00 -10.90
N ILE A 64 7.01 -0.29 -10.53
CA ILE A 64 8.13 -1.20 -10.84
C ILE A 64 7.60 -2.55 -11.29
N ASP A 65 8.41 -3.31 -12.03
CA ASP A 65 8.06 -4.65 -12.50
C ASP A 65 8.12 -5.70 -11.39
N LEU A 66 7.27 -5.55 -10.36
CA LEU A 66 7.25 -6.41 -9.18
C LEU A 66 5.84 -6.87 -8.82
N LYS A 67 5.74 -8.12 -8.39
CA LYS A 67 4.58 -8.71 -7.73
C LYS A 67 5.04 -9.46 -6.48
N ALA A 68 4.20 -9.48 -5.46
CA ALA A 68 4.39 -10.30 -4.27
C ALA A 68 3.23 -11.27 -4.12
N ARG A 69 3.52 -12.56 -3.91
CA ARG A 69 2.50 -13.57 -3.63
C ARG A 69 2.77 -14.23 -2.29
N LYS A 70 1.72 -14.44 -1.50
CA LYS A 70 1.81 -15.21 -0.26
C LYS A 70 1.86 -16.71 -0.56
N VAL A 71 2.89 -17.38 -0.07
CA VAL A 71 3.09 -18.83 -0.12
C VAL A 71 3.32 -19.33 1.31
N GLY A 72 2.29 -19.96 1.88
CA GLY A 72 2.27 -20.31 3.31
C GLY A 72 2.29 -19.04 4.17
N SER A 73 3.33 -18.88 4.99
CA SER A 73 3.53 -17.71 5.86
C SER A 73 4.47 -16.65 5.28
N ARG A 74 5.00 -16.85 4.06
CA ARG A 74 6.01 -15.97 3.45
C ARG A 74 5.48 -15.30 2.20
N PHE A 75 6.05 -14.14 1.86
CA PHE A 75 5.89 -13.51 0.56
C PHE A 75 7.03 -13.93 -0.36
N VAL A 76 6.69 -14.31 -1.59
CA VAL A 76 7.61 -14.56 -2.69
C VAL A 76 7.46 -13.42 -3.68
N PHE A 77 8.58 -12.83 -4.08
CA PHE A 77 8.64 -11.68 -4.98
C PHE A 77 9.09 -12.12 -6.37
N THR A 78 8.37 -11.68 -7.40
CA THR A 78 8.67 -11.99 -8.80
C THR A 78 8.51 -10.75 -9.66
N HIS A 79 9.17 -10.74 -10.81
CA HIS A 79 8.77 -9.92 -11.93
C HIS A 79 7.33 -10.22 -12.34
N ARG A 80 6.68 -9.31 -13.09
CA ARG A 80 5.26 -9.51 -13.48
C ARG A 80 5.07 -10.72 -14.39
N ASN A 81 6.12 -11.15 -15.09
CA ASN A 81 6.17 -12.34 -15.94
C ASN A 81 6.40 -13.66 -15.15
N GLY A 82 6.71 -13.60 -13.85
CA GLY A 82 6.94 -14.76 -12.99
C GLY A 82 8.41 -15.10 -12.70
N ASP A 83 9.37 -14.42 -13.34
CA ASP A 83 10.79 -14.62 -13.02
C ASP A 83 11.12 -14.13 -11.61
N PRO A 84 12.09 -14.74 -10.90
CA PRO A 84 12.49 -14.27 -9.57
C PRO A 84 12.89 -12.79 -9.58
N TYR A 85 12.38 -12.01 -8.62
CA TYR A 85 12.80 -10.62 -8.45
C TYR A 85 14.04 -10.56 -7.53
N PRO A 86 15.10 -9.82 -7.90
CA PRO A 86 16.35 -9.73 -7.14
C PRO A 86 16.24 -9.00 -5.80
#